data_AF-A0A068NNK5-F1
#
_entry.id   AF-A0A068NNK5-F1
#
_cell.length_a   1.000
_cell.length_b   1.000
_cell.length_c   1.000
_cell.angle_alpha   90.00
_cell.angle_beta   90.00
_cell.angle_gamma   90.00
#
_symmetry.space_group_name_H-M   'P 1'
#
loop_
_entity.id
_entity.type
_entity.pdbx_description
1 polymer ?
#
loop_
_entity_poly.entity_id
_entity_poly.type
_entity_poly.pdbx_seq_one_letter_code
_entity_poly.pdbx_strand_id
1 'polypeptide(L)'
;MGDIDSNWKPIWPEVRPTLSGGKKMDKLEAMAKFALGTSYEEISEEAKERLKLHLFDTLICAIGAQGAGPVEAVRGMANEFGTGGRCTLIGGGSAAPDRAALVNTAHTRYLDFMDNFLGAKETCHPCDNVGAVLAATEYARGSGADFLAALAAAYQIQCRLAETSPVMKEGFDHTTHLALSVAAGASRAMKLNPAQTANAIACSGNQLAALVVVRASPNSQLKGLASALTASWALQATFLATRGITGPIGLFECPKGYPESLAPIEIDWEKEKPDVLPRCLLKRYNAEVHTQSTLEATLEIRSRETILAEEIEEVKAEVFRTAYDIVGNGEYGSRHTAHTKEQADHSLPYLVAVALLDGDVMPEQFRPERIESPDVQELMKRVTVEVPPSESDVQLAKQTDPFTEKYPDEMRARVTVTLKGGRQLVAERKDYHGFRTRPFDWSDLETKFERIAPNLSNEIRGDVVSVVRSLDRRPITDLTDLFGRFSPSLTESLESHDSAFVS
;
A
#
# COMPACT_ATOMS: atom_id res chain seq x y z
N MET A 1 46.24 -4.81 4.54
CA MET A 1 45.57 -4.84 3.23
C MET A 1 46.39 -5.77 2.36
N GLY A 2 45.98 -7.04 2.25
CA GLY A 2 46.66 -8.00 1.38
C GLY A 2 46.10 -7.90 -0.03
N ASP A 3 46.99 -7.98 -1.02
CA ASP A 3 46.66 -8.01 -2.45
C ASP A 3 45.59 -9.08 -2.73
N ILE A 4 44.46 -8.63 -3.28
CA ILE A 4 43.47 -9.52 -3.86
C ILE A 4 44.02 -9.94 -5.22
N ASP A 5 44.29 -11.24 -5.31
CA ASP A 5 44.75 -12.03 -6.46
C ASP A 5 44.49 -11.41 -7.84
N SER A 6 45.56 -11.04 -8.55
CA SER A 6 45.54 -10.39 -9.88
C SER A 6 45.17 -11.34 -11.04
N ASN A 7 44.71 -12.56 -10.76
CA ASN A 7 44.42 -13.59 -11.75
C ASN A 7 42.94 -13.95 -11.91
N TRP A 8 42.01 -13.19 -11.34
CA TRP A 8 40.58 -13.41 -11.59
C TRP A 8 40.21 -13.04 -13.04
N LYS A 9 39.85 -14.04 -13.84
CA LYS A 9 39.21 -13.86 -15.16
C LYS A 9 37.70 -14.14 -15.02
N PRO A 10 36.82 -13.19 -15.39
CA PRO A 10 35.38 -13.43 -15.34
C PRO A 10 34.99 -14.57 -16.30
N ILE A 11 34.11 -15.45 -15.82
CA ILE A 11 33.48 -16.54 -16.59
C ILE A 11 32.45 -16.00 -17.59
N TRP A 12 32.00 -14.76 -17.39
CA TRP A 12 30.98 -14.09 -18.19
C TRP A 12 31.64 -13.11 -19.17
N PRO A 13 31.08 -12.91 -20.38
CA PRO A 13 31.54 -11.84 -21.28
C PRO A 13 31.54 -10.51 -20.51
N GLU A 14 32.49 -9.61 -20.82
CA GLU A 14 32.57 -8.27 -20.22
C GLU A 14 31.29 -7.45 -20.51
N VAL A 15 30.23 -7.72 -19.75
CA VAL A 15 29.12 -6.79 -19.57
C VAL A 15 29.66 -5.78 -18.57
N ARG A 16 30.45 -4.83 -19.06
CA ARG A 16 30.75 -3.62 -18.29
C ARG A 16 29.51 -2.71 -18.42
N PRO A 17 28.64 -2.58 -17.40
CA PRO A 17 27.80 -1.41 -17.31
C PRO A 17 28.74 -0.21 -17.28
N THR A 18 28.69 0.62 -18.33
CA THR A 18 29.59 1.76 -18.45
C THR A 18 28.95 2.96 -17.78
N LEU A 19 29.66 3.60 -16.84
CA LEU A 19 29.34 4.93 -16.28
C LEU A 19 29.52 6.06 -17.32
N SER A 20 29.01 5.86 -18.54
CA SER A 20 29.15 6.66 -19.75
C SER A 20 30.48 6.55 -20.53
N GLY A 21 30.33 6.01 -21.73
CA GLY A 21 31.27 6.00 -22.85
C GLY A 21 30.51 5.69 -24.14
N GLY A 22 29.49 6.50 -24.47
CA GLY A 22 28.83 6.52 -25.78
C GLY A 22 27.79 5.43 -26.11
N LYS A 23 27.33 4.62 -25.13
CA LYS A 23 26.22 3.67 -25.31
C LYS A 23 24.95 4.13 -24.56
N LYS A 24 23.79 3.64 -25.02
CA LYS A 24 22.46 3.80 -24.39
C LYS A 24 22.59 3.63 -22.86
N MET A 25 22.04 4.57 -22.10
CA MET A 25 22.10 4.57 -20.63
C MET A 25 21.47 3.28 -20.07
N ASP A 26 22.09 2.71 -19.04
CA ASP A 26 21.58 1.48 -18.41
C ASP A 26 20.21 1.77 -17.76
N LYS A 27 19.28 0.80 -17.76
CA LYS A 27 17.89 1.02 -17.33
C LYS A 27 17.82 1.53 -15.89
N LEU A 28 18.74 1.08 -15.05
CA LEU A 28 18.83 1.49 -13.65
C LEU A 28 19.33 2.92 -13.48
N GLU A 29 20.32 3.34 -14.27
CA GLU A 29 20.78 4.73 -14.31
C GLU A 29 19.68 5.67 -14.84
N ALA A 30 18.91 5.20 -15.83
CA ALA A 30 17.75 5.93 -16.34
C ALA A 30 16.67 6.13 -15.26
N MET A 31 16.38 5.09 -14.47
CA MET A 31 15.48 5.18 -13.31
C MET A 31 16.02 6.17 -12.26
N ALA A 32 17.31 6.12 -11.96
CA ALA A 32 17.97 7.05 -11.03
C ALA A 32 17.86 8.50 -11.52
N LYS A 33 18.08 8.73 -12.82
CA LYS A 33 17.95 10.04 -13.45
C LYS A 33 16.51 10.55 -13.43
N PHE A 34 15.53 9.70 -13.72
CA PHE A 34 14.10 10.04 -13.62
C PHE A 34 13.74 10.48 -12.19
N ALA A 35 14.17 9.72 -11.19
CA ALA A 35 13.95 10.07 -9.79
C ALA A 35 14.56 11.44 -9.48
N LEU A 36 15.88 11.62 -9.65
CA LEU A 36 16.55 12.89 -9.34
C LEU A 36 16.03 14.07 -10.16
N GLY A 37 15.60 13.83 -11.40
CA GLY A 37 15.11 14.85 -12.33
C GLY A 37 13.68 15.29 -12.11
N THR A 38 12.88 14.56 -11.32
CA THR A 38 11.54 15.02 -10.94
C THR A 38 11.64 16.38 -10.22
N SER A 39 10.62 17.21 -10.22
CA SER A 39 10.52 18.41 -9.37
C SER A 39 9.06 18.61 -8.98
N TYR A 40 8.77 19.35 -7.91
CA TYR A 40 7.37 19.56 -7.54
C TYR A 40 6.67 20.39 -8.62
N GLU A 41 7.39 21.34 -9.21
CA GLU A 41 6.90 22.28 -10.21
C GLU A 41 6.47 21.60 -11.51
N GLU A 42 7.17 20.54 -11.94
CA GLU A 42 6.88 19.80 -13.17
C GLU A 42 5.71 18.81 -13.05
N ILE A 43 5.25 18.52 -11.84
CA ILE A 43 4.05 17.69 -11.62
C ILE A 43 2.83 18.50 -12.05
N SER A 44 1.90 17.87 -12.79
CA SER A 44 0.64 18.52 -13.18
C SER A 44 -0.19 18.92 -11.96
N GLU A 45 -1.00 19.97 -12.07
CA GLU A 45 -1.85 20.42 -10.95
C GLU A 45 -2.81 19.32 -10.48
N GLU A 46 -3.34 18.52 -11.41
CA GLU A 46 -4.16 17.36 -11.08
C GLU A 46 -3.36 16.33 -10.25
N ALA A 47 -2.16 15.95 -10.69
CA ALA A 47 -1.34 14.99 -9.96
C ALA A 47 -0.86 15.54 -8.60
N LYS A 48 -0.60 16.85 -8.48
CA LYS A 48 -0.30 17.51 -7.19
C LYS A 48 -1.46 17.41 -6.23
N GLU A 49 -2.68 17.66 -6.70
CA GLU A 49 -3.88 17.58 -5.89
C GLU A 49 -4.15 16.15 -5.43
N ARG A 50 -4.08 15.20 -6.37
CA ARG A 50 -4.20 13.77 -6.06
C ARG A 50 -3.15 13.33 -5.04
N LEU A 51 -1.89 13.71 -5.21
CA LEU A 51 -0.81 13.38 -4.26
C LEU A 51 -1.13 13.86 -2.83
N LYS A 52 -1.68 15.06 -2.67
CA LYS A 52 -2.08 15.60 -1.36
C LYS A 52 -3.25 14.82 -0.75
N LEU A 53 -4.25 14.44 -1.55
CA LEU A 53 -5.35 13.57 -1.10
C LEU A 53 -4.84 12.19 -0.67
N HIS A 54 -3.96 11.57 -1.46
CA HIS A 54 -3.34 10.28 -1.12
C HIS A 54 -2.50 10.35 0.16
N LEU A 55 -1.74 11.44 0.35
CA LEU A 55 -1.01 11.69 1.59
C LEU A 55 -1.97 11.87 2.78
N PHE A 56 -3.06 12.63 2.60
CA PHE A 56 -4.04 12.82 3.66
C PHE A 56 -4.69 11.50 4.08
N ASP A 57 -5.13 10.69 3.12
CA ASP A 57 -5.66 9.35 3.36
C ASP A 57 -4.67 8.46 4.12
N THR A 58 -3.40 8.50 3.71
CA THR A 58 -2.32 7.75 4.36
C THR A 58 -2.17 8.13 5.83
N LEU A 59 -2.28 9.42 6.18
CA LEU A 59 -2.23 9.89 7.56
C LEU A 59 -3.46 9.45 8.36
N ILE A 60 -4.65 9.47 7.76
CA ILE A 60 -5.87 8.95 8.39
C ILE A 60 -5.68 7.48 8.76
N CYS A 61 -5.18 6.66 7.82
CA CYS A 61 -4.89 5.25 8.08
C CYS A 61 -3.80 5.07 9.16
N ALA A 62 -2.78 5.91 9.16
CA ALA A 62 -1.72 5.86 10.16
C ALA A 62 -2.22 6.17 11.58
N ILE A 63 -3.16 7.11 11.72
CA ILE A 63 -3.84 7.40 12.98
C ILE A 63 -4.72 6.22 13.40
N GLY A 64 -5.51 5.67 12.47
CA GLY A 64 -6.37 4.52 12.74
C GLY A 64 -5.64 3.21 13.08
N ALA A 65 -4.36 3.09 12.71
CA ALA A 65 -3.52 1.93 13.00
C ALA A 65 -2.87 1.96 14.39
N GLN A 66 -2.97 3.07 15.12
CA GLN A 66 -2.38 3.18 16.45
C GLN A 66 -3.02 2.21 17.45
N GLY A 67 -2.21 1.68 18.38
CA GLY A 67 -2.67 0.69 19.34
C GLY A 67 -2.88 -0.71 18.76
N ALA A 68 -2.73 -0.90 17.44
CA ALA A 68 -2.74 -2.22 16.86
C ALA A 68 -1.52 -3.03 17.31
N GLY A 69 -1.76 -4.25 17.82
CA GLY A 69 -0.71 -5.10 18.42
C GLY A 69 0.59 -5.20 17.58
N PRO A 70 0.52 -5.50 16.28
CA PRO A 70 1.72 -5.57 15.44
C PRO A 70 2.45 -4.25 15.25
N VAL A 71 1.72 -3.13 15.17
CA VAL A 71 2.30 -1.78 15.06
C VAL A 71 3.01 -1.41 16.36
N GLU A 72 2.37 -1.68 17.51
CA GLU A 72 2.97 -1.46 18.83
C GLU A 72 4.16 -2.37 19.10
N ALA A 73 4.14 -3.62 18.61
CA ALA A 73 5.28 -4.53 18.72
C ALA A 73 6.50 -4.00 17.94
N VAL A 74 6.29 -3.51 16.72
CA VAL A 74 7.34 -2.89 15.90
C VAL A 74 7.88 -1.62 16.57
N ARG A 75 6.99 -0.77 17.10
CA ARG A 75 7.36 0.44 17.84
C ARG A 75 8.13 0.11 19.13
N GLY A 76 7.70 -0.90 19.88
CA GLY A 76 8.36 -1.41 21.08
C GLY A 76 9.77 -1.88 20.79
N MET A 77 9.96 -2.69 19.74
CA MET A 77 11.28 -3.12 19.28
C MET A 77 12.16 -1.94 18.88
N ALA A 78 11.63 -0.97 18.13
CA ALA A 78 12.38 0.21 17.71
C ALA A 78 12.87 1.04 18.93
N ASN A 79 12.03 1.18 19.95
CA ASN A 79 12.38 1.85 21.20
C ASN A 79 13.43 1.08 22.01
N GLU A 80 13.27 -0.24 22.14
CA GLU A 80 14.21 -1.11 22.86
C GLU A 80 15.62 -1.05 22.25
N PHE A 81 15.72 -1.07 20.93
CA PHE A 81 17.02 -1.07 20.23
C PHE A 81 17.67 0.32 20.17
N GLY A 82 17.00 1.34 20.71
CA GLY A 82 17.50 2.68 20.91
C GLY A 82 16.50 3.74 20.48
N THR A 83 16.15 4.61 21.44
CA THR A 83 15.33 5.80 21.22
C THR A 83 16.19 7.00 20.85
N GLY A 84 15.53 8.02 20.29
CA GLY A 84 16.19 9.23 19.83
C GLY A 84 16.75 9.09 18.42
N GLY A 85 16.98 10.21 17.78
CA GLY A 85 17.45 10.27 16.40
C GLY A 85 16.93 11.50 15.70
N ARG A 86 17.10 11.52 14.37
CA ARG A 86 16.75 12.67 13.53
C ARG A 86 15.38 12.57 12.88
N CYS A 87 14.73 11.41 12.99
CA CYS A 87 13.47 11.14 12.29
C CYS A 87 12.36 10.89 13.29
N THR A 88 11.26 11.62 13.15
CA THR A 88 10.08 11.57 14.00
C THR A 88 9.25 10.32 13.69
N LEU A 89 8.71 9.72 14.75
CA LEU A 89 7.82 8.57 14.64
C LEU A 89 6.36 9.01 14.65
N ILE A 90 5.54 8.38 13.81
CA ILE A 90 4.08 8.43 13.95
C ILE A 90 3.71 7.88 15.34
N GLY A 91 2.85 8.60 16.06
CA GLY A 91 2.53 8.31 17.47
C GLY A 91 3.52 8.92 18.48
N GLY A 92 4.50 9.72 18.02
CA GLY A 92 5.42 10.51 18.84
C GLY A 92 6.77 9.85 19.10
N GLY A 93 7.75 10.66 19.53
CA GLY A 93 9.15 10.23 19.72
C GLY A 93 9.96 10.29 18.42
N SER A 94 11.23 9.85 18.50
CA SER A 94 12.13 9.84 17.34
C SER A 94 13.06 8.64 17.36
N ALA A 95 13.56 8.28 16.18
CA ALA A 95 14.49 7.16 15.98
C ALA A 95 15.51 7.44 14.88
N ALA A 96 16.44 6.49 14.69
CA ALA A 96 17.27 6.42 13.50
C ALA A 96 16.41 6.27 12.22
N PRO A 97 16.87 6.74 11.05
CA PRO A 97 16.06 6.78 9.83
C PRO A 97 15.45 5.45 9.42
N ASP A 98 16.21 4.35 9.52
CA ASP A 98 15.77 3.00 9.19
C ASP A 98 14.64 2.49 10.10
N ARG A 99 14.70 2.83 11.39
CA ARG A 99 13.66 2.51 12.36
C ARG A 99 12.44 3.41 12.19
N ALA A 100 12.64 4.68 11.87
CA ALA A 100 11.53 5.58 11.53
C ALA A 100 10.80 5.10 10.26
N ALA A 101 11.54 4.68 9.24
CA ALA A 101 10.97 4.05 8.05
C ALA A 101 10.15 2.80 8.40
N LEU A 102 10.67 1.93 9.27
CA LEU A 102 9.96 0.74 9.73
C LEU A 102 8.66 1.09 10.47
N VAL A 103 8.74 1.91 11.52
CA VAL A 103 7.59 2.26 12.36
C VAL A 103 6.54 3.06 11.58
N ASN A 104 6.96 4.08 10.83
CA ASN A 104 6.03 4.93 10.11
C ASN A 104 5.33 4.17 8.99
N THR A 105 6.05 3.31 8.25
CA THR A 105 5.42 2.48 7.21
C THR A 105 4.50 1.41 7.80
N ALA A 106 4.80 0.89 9.00
CA ALA A 106 3.88 -0.01 9.70
C ALA A 106 2.56 0.69 10.03
N HIS A 107 2.61 1.94 10.52
CA HIS A 107 1.39 2.73 10.77
C HIS A 107 0.61 2.97 9.48
N THR A 108 1.28 3.40 8.40
CA THR A 108 0.57 3.70 7.15
C THR A 108 -0.04 2.45 6.53
N ARG A 109 0.64 1.29 6.61
CA ARG A 109 0.25 0.03 5.92
C ARG A 109 -0.72 -0.85 6.70
N TYR A 110 -0.65 -0.89 8.03
CA TYR A 110 -1.22 -2.01 8.80
C TYR A 110 -2.75 -2.12 8.71
N LEU A 111 -3.46 -0.98 8.69
CA LEU A 111 -4.92 -0.99 8.70
C LEU A 111 -5.52 -1.68 7.46
N ASP A 112 -4.78 -1.63 6.35
CA ASP A 112 -5.17 -2.02 4.98
C ASP A 112 -6.26 -1.16 4.34
N PHE A 113 -6.34 0.11 4.72
CA PHE A 113 -7.36 1.05 4.28
C PHE A 113 -6.85 2.21 3.41
N MET A 114 -5.57 2.15 3.06
CA MET A 114 -4.82 3.17 2.32
C MET A 114 -5.02 3.06 0.81
N ASP A 115 -4.31 3.93 0.09
CA ASP A 115 -4.27 3.93 -1.37
C ASP A 115 -3.78 2.62 -2.00
N ASN A 116 -4.07 2.49 -3.28
CA ASN A 116 -3.57 1.41 -4.11
C ASN A 116 -3.47 1.84 -5.56
N PHE A 117 -2.74 1.05 -6.34
CA PHE A 117 -2.67 1.15 -7.78
C PHE A 117 -2.96 -0.22 -8.40
N LEU A 118 -3.74 -0.24 -9.48
CA LEU A 118 -4.13 -1.45 -10.19
C LEU A 118 -3.50 -1.48 -11.57
N GLY A 119 -2.51 -2.35 -11.76
CA GLY A 119 -2.07 -2.79 -13.07
C GLY A 119 -2.90 -3.99 -13.53
N ALA A 120 -2.81 -4.33 -14.82
CA ALA A 120 -3.59 -5.44 -15.39
C ALA A 120 -3.21 -6.81 -14.82
N LYS A 121 -1.98 -6.95 -14.31
CA LYS A 121 -1.43 -8.23 -13.83
C LYS A 121 -0.88 -8.19 -12.41
N GLU A 122 -0.78 -7.01 -11.81
CA GLU A 122 -0.28 -6.82 -10.46
C GLU A 122 -0.86 -5.53 -9.85
N THR A 123 -0.87 -5.48 -8.52
CA THR A 123 -1.27 -4.31 -7.75
C THR A 123 -0.14 -3.90 -6.81
N CYS A 124 -0.14 -2.64 -6.40
CA CYS A 124 0.75 -2.16 -5.36
C CYS A 124 0.07 -1.11 -4.48
N HIS A 125 0.74 -0.76 -3.38
CA HIS A 125 0.33 0.30 -2.45
C HIS A 125 1.39 1.41 -2.48
N PRO A 126 1.22 2.44 -3.32
CA PRO A 126 2.19 3.52 -3.44
C PRO A 126 2.45 4.28 -2.14
N CYS A 127 1.46 4.39 -1.25
CA CYS A 127 1.65 5.01 0.08
C CYS A 127 2.68 4.31 0.95
N ASP A 128 3.07 3.08 0.65
CA ASP A 128 4.11 2.38 1.40
C ASP A 128 5.48 3.08 1.30
N ASN A 129 5.66 3.97 0.33
CA ASN A 129 6.84 4.83 0.24
C ASN A 129 6.85 5.94 1.30
N VAL A 130 5.70 6.33 1.87
CA VAL A 130 5.54 7.52 2.72
C VAL A 130 6.46 7.48 3.93
N GLY A 131 6.47 6.38 4.68
CA GLY A 131 7.27 6.28 5.92
C GLY A 131 8.77 6.46 5.69
N ALA A 132 9.33 5.78 4.69
CA ALA A 132 10.76 5.84 4.39
C ALA A 132 11.18 7.15 3.70
N VAL A 133 10.38 7.65 2.75
CA VAL A 133 10.68 8.91 2.06
C VAL A 133 10.55 10.09 3.02
N LEU A 134 9.61 10.05 3.97
CA LEU A 134 9.49 11.05 5.02
C LEU A 134 10.73 11.05 5.92
N ALA A 135 11.15 9.88 6.41
CA ALA A 135 12.35 9.75 7.22
C ALA A 135 13.61 10.26 6.49
N ALA A 136 13.75 9.95 5.20
CA ALA A 136 14.83 10.45 4.36
C ALA A 136 14.79 11.98 4.20
N THR A 137 13.60 12.56 4.00
CA THR A 137 13.43 14.01 3.85
C THR A 137 13.74 14.74 5.15
N GLU A 138 13.24 14.25 6.28
CA GLU A 138 13.51 14.84 7.60
C GLU A 138 15.00 14.75 7.96
N TYR A 139 15.63 13.60 7.70
CA TYR A 139 17.08 13.42 7.89
C TYR A 139 17.90 14.46 7.10
N ALA A 140 17.48 14.73 5.86
CA ALA A 140 18.10 15.72 4.98
C ALA A 140 17.68 17.17 5.28
N ARG A 141 16.77 17.40 6.24
CA ARG A 141 16.16 18.70 6.54
C ARG A 141 15.49 19.34 5.32
N GLY A 142 14.83 18.52 4.50
CA GLY A 142 14.13 18.96 3.30
C GLY A 142 12.84 19.73 3.59
N SER A 143 12.31 20.37 2.57
CA SER A 143 10.99 21.03 2.58
C SER A 143 9.86 20.04 2.29
N GLY A 144 8.61 20.47 2.49
CA GLY A 144 7.45 19.69 2.05
C GLY A 144 7.38 19.54 0.52
N ALA A 145 7.87 20.51 -0.26
CA ALA A 145 8.02 20.35 -1.71
C ALA A 145 9.04 19.26 -2.08
N ASP A 146 10.19 19.20 -1.37
CA ASP A 146 11.17 18.13 -1.55
C ASP A 146 10.53 16.75 -1.27
N PHE A 147 9.76 16.64 -0.18
CA PHE A 147 9.03 15.42 0.18
C PHE A 147 8.00 15.01 -0.88
N LEU A 148 7.14 15.93 -1.30
CA LEU A 148 6.08 15.66 -2.29
C LEU A 148 6.68 15.25 -3.64
N ALA A 149 7.74 15.91 -4.08
CA ALA A 149 8.43 15.51 -5.30
C ALA A 149 9.11 14.14 -5.15
N ALA A 150 9.66 13.83 -3.98
CA ALA A 150 10.23 12.52 -3.65
C ALA A 150 9.19 11.39 -3.72
N LEU A 151 8.00 11.64 -3.15
CA LEU A 151 6.88 10.72 -3.22
C LEU A 151 6.37 10.55 -4.65
N ALA A 152 6.19 11.63 -5.42
CA ALA A 152 5.70 11.52 -6.80
C ALA A 152 6.61 10.64 -7.67
N ALA A 153 7.93 10.80 -7.54
CA ALA A 153 8.89 9.94 -8.22
C ALA A 153 8.79 8.47 -7.78
N ALA A 154 8.68 8.23 -6.46
CA ALA A 154 8.56 6.87 -5.93
C ALA A 154 7.25 6.19 -6.37
N TYR A 155 6.13 6.93 -6.32
CA TYR A 155 4.82 6.49 -6.80
C TYR A 155 4.89 6.12 -8.30
N GLN A 156 5.45 7.00 -9.13
CA GLN A 156 5.64 6.70 -10.56
C GLN A 156 6.43 5.41 -10.73
N ILE A 157 7.57 5.29 -10.06
CA ILE A 157 8.45 4.12 -10.23
C ILE A 157 7.71 2.83 -9.83
N GLN A 158 7.11 2.80 -8.64
CA GLN A 158 6.45 1.59 -8.16
C GLN A 158 5.24 1.20 -9.01
N CYS A 159 4.42 2.17 -9.41
CA CYS A 159 3.24 1.89 -10.22
C CYS A 159 3.63 1.38 -11.60
N ARG A 160 4.60 2.02 -12.27
CA ARG A 160 5.05 1.59 -13.60
C ARG A 160 5.71 0.21 -13.57
N LEU A 161 6.43 -0.11 -12.49
CA LEU A 161 6.94 -1.47 -12.27
C LEU A 161 5.79 -2.47 -12.08
N ALA A 162 4.77 -2.17 -11.25
CA ALA A 162 3.60 -3.03 -11.11
C ALA A 162 2.85 -3.26 -12.44
N GLU A 163 2.82 -2.28 -13.34
CA GLU A 163 2.18 -2.45 -14.65
C GLU A 163 2.96 -3.35 -15.61
N THR A 164 4.28 -3.24 -15.60
CA THR A 164 5.14 -3.78 -16.67
C THR A 164 5.96 -4.99 -16.22
N SER A 165 6.08 -5.21 -14.91
CA SER A 165 6.95 -6.20 -14.29
C SER A 165 6.18 -7.05 -13.25
N PRO A 166 5.14 -7.80 -13.62
CA PRO A 166 4.34 -8.53 -12.64
C PRO A 166 5.15 -9.68 -12.00
N VAL A 167 5.66 -9.47 -10.78
CA VAL A 167 6.52 -10.39 -10.00
C VAL A 167 5.71 -11.39 -9.18
N MET A 168 4.45 -11.08 -8.84
CA MET A 168 3.60 -11.97 -8.05
C MET A 168 3.35 -13.32 -8.72
N LYS A 169 3.20 -13.33 -10.05
CA LYS A 169 3.03 -14.57 -10.83
C LYS A 169 4.28 -15.47 -10.82
N GLU A 170 5.43 -14.91 -10.46
CA GLU A 170 6.73 -15.59 -10.41
C GLU A 170 7.11 -15.97 -8.97
N GLY A 171 6.19 -15.79 -8.01
CA GLY A 171 6.37 -16.20 -6.62
C GLY A 171 6.90 -15.12 -5.68
N PHE A 172 7.00 -13.86 -6.13
CA PHE A 172 7.54 -12.76 -5.34
C PHE A 172 6.47 -11.72 -4.99
N ASP A 173 6.51 -11.17 -3.79
CA ASP A 173 5.56 -10.16 -3.33
C ASP A 173 5.78 -8.82 -4.05
N HIS A 174 4.70 -8.05 -4.25
CA HIS A 174 4.77 -6.73 -4.87
C HIS A 174 5.65 -5.72 -4.10
N THR A 175 5.99 -5.99 -2.84
CA THR A 175 6.99 -5.21 -2.10
C THR A 175 8.39 -5.28 -2.73
N THR A 176 8.65 -6.20 -3.66
CA THR A 176 9.85 -6.19 -4.51
C THR A 176 9.96 -4.91 -5.35
N HIS A 177 8.82 -4.37 -5.84
CA HIS A 177 8.78 -3.07 -6.50
C HIS A 177 9.01 -1.92 -5.52
N LEU A 178 8.46 -2.04 -4.32
CA LEU A 178 8.64 -1.06 -3.24
C LEU A 178 10.12 -0.88 -2.87
N ALA A 179 10.92 -1.95 -2.89
CA ALA A 179 12.35 -1.88 -2.63
C ALA A 179 13.08 -0.90 -3.57
N LEU A 180 12.75 -0.94 -4.86
CA LEU A 180 13.31 -0.07 -5.89
C LEU A 180 12.79 1.37 -5.73
N SER A 181 11.48 1.55 -5.54
CA SER A 181 10.87 2.88 -5.44
C SER A 181 11.26 3.63 -4.17
N VAL A 182 11.38 2.96 -3.02
CA VAL A 182 11.83 3.58 -1.77
C VAL A 182 13.26 4.07 -1.91
N ALA A 183 14.16 3.26 -2.48
CA ALA A 183 15.55 3.67 -2.68
C ALA A 183 15.67 4.88 -3.61
N ALA A 184 14.89 4.90 -4.69
CA ALA A 184 14.83 6.03 -5.62
C ALA A 184 14.26 7.30 -4.97
N GLY A 185 13.11 7.19 -4.29
CA GLY A 185 12.45 8.30 -3.59
C GLY A 185 13.29 8.86 -2.44
N ALA A 186 13.90 7.99 -1.63
CA ALA A 186 14.79 8.41 -0.54
C ALA A 186 16.06 9.09 -1.08
N SER A 187 16.64 8.58 -2.17
CA SER A 187 17.80 9.21 -2.81
C SER A 187 17.47 10.61 -3.32
N ARG A 188 16.28 10.78 -3.91
CA ARG A 188 15.74 12.07 -4.31
C ARG A 188 15.55 13.02 -3.12
N ALA A 189 14.89 12.56 -2.06
CA ALA A 189 14.67 13.35 -0.85
C ALA A 189 15.99 13.86 -0.22
N MET A 190 17.02 13.01 -0.22
CA MET A 190 18.35 13.34 0.28
C MET A 190 19.25 14.09 -0.71
N LYS A 191 18.77 14.35 -1.94
CA LYS A 191 19.50 15.04 -3.01
C LYS A 191 20.84 14.37 -3.33
N LEU A 192 20.84 13.04 -3.37
CA LEU A 192 22.03 12.26 -3.71
C LEU A 192 22.46 12.53 -5.16
N ASN A 193 23.72 12.24 -5.48
CA ASN A 193 24.19 12.32 -6.86
C ASN A 193 23.73 11.09 -7.69
N PRO A 194 23.81 11.14 -9.04
CA PRO A 194 23.37 10.04 -9.90
C PRO A 194 24.02 8.69 -9.60
N ALA A 195 25.33 8.67 -9.32
CA ALA A 195 26.04 7.44 -9.02
C ALA A 195 25.59 6.83 -7.68
N GLN A 196 25.42 7.65 -6.64
CA GLN A 196 24.90 7.20 -5.35
C GLN A 196 23.45 6.68 -5.48
N THR A 197 22.62 7.36 -6.25
CA THR A 197 21.22 6.96 -6.47
C THR A 197 21.12 5.62 -7.20
N ALA A 198 21.92 5.44 -8.26
CA ALA A 198 22.00 4.18 -8.97
C ALA A 198 22.47 3.04 -8.03
N ASN A 199 23.54 3.27 -7.26
CA ASN A 199 24.00 2.26 -6.29
C ASN A 199 22.97 1.96 -5.20
N ALA A 200 22.21 2.95 -4.72
CA ALA A 200 21.13 2.74 -3.75
C ALA A 200 20.04 1.82 -4.29
N ILE A 201 19.54 2.11 -5.50
CA ILE A 201 18.53 1.31 -6.19
C ILE A 201 19.06 -0.10 -6.44
N ALA A 202 20.31 -0.24 -6.90
CA ALA A 202 20.94 -1.53 -7.16
C ALA A 202 21.12 -2.37 -5.89
N CYS A 203 21.61 -1.78 -4.79
CA CYS A 203 21.75 -2.46 -3.51
C CYS A 203 20.39 -2.93 -2.96
N SER A 204 19.38 -2.06 -3.03
CA SER A 204 18.04 -2.38 -2.54
C SER A 204 17.37 -3.47 -3.38
N GLY A 205 17.26 -3.27 -4.69
CA GLY A 205 16.58 -4.18 -5.61
C GLY A 205 17.24 -5.54 -5.76
N ASN A 206 18.57 -5.64 -5.56
CA ASN A 206 19.26 -6.93 -5.55
C ASN A 206 18.96 -7.75 -4.30
N GLN A 207 18.82 -7.10 -3.14
CA GLN A 207 18.74 -7.80 -1.85
C GLN A 207 17.29 -8.10 -1.42
N LEU A 208 16.31 -7.34 -1.91
CA LEU A 208 14.91 -7.41 -1.48
C LEU A 208 13.99 -7.95 -2.57
N ALA A 209 13.81 -9.27 -2.55
CA ALA A 209 12.75 -9.96 -3.28
C ALA A 209 11.98 -10.83 -2.28
N ALA A 210 10.91 -10.28 -1.70
CA ALA A 210 10.11 -10.99 -0.72
C ALA A 210 9.27 -12.08 -1.40
N LEU A 211 9.01 -13.19 -0.72
CA LEU A 211 8.17 -14.27 -1.27
C LEU A 211 6.68 -13.92 -1.16
N VAL A 212 5.91 -14.26 -2.20
CA VAL A 212 4.47 -13.99 -2.27
C VAL A 212 3.64 -14.76 -1.24
N VAL A 213 4.23 -15.80 -0.61
CA VAL A 213 3.58 -16.63 0.43
C VAL A 213 3.04 -15.80 1.60
N VAL A 214 3.54 -14.57 1.81
CA VAL A 214 2.98 -13.61 2.78
C VAL A 214 1.50 -13.27 2.52
N ARG A 215 1.01 -13.48 1.29
CA ARG A 215 -0.38 -13.26 0.87
C ARG A 215 -1.25 -14.53 0.90
N ALA A 216 -0.64 -15.71 1.08
CA ALA A 216 -1.35 -16.99 1.09
C ALA A 216 -2.18 -17.19 2.36
N SER A 217 -3.25 -17.99 2.26
CA SER A 217 -4.09 -18.38 3.40
C SER A 217 -3.41 -19.45 4.26
N PRO A 218 -3.52 -19.38 5.60
CA PRO A 218 -4.07 -18.28 6.38
C PRO A 218 -3.11 -17.08 6.43
N ASN A 219 -3.63 -15.86 6.28
CA ASN A 219 -2.81 -14.66 6.38
C ASN A 219 -2.26 -14.48 7.79
N SER A 220 -0.98 -14.14 7.88
CA SER A 220 -0.31 -13.77 9.12
C SER A 220 -0.17 -12.24 9.25
N GLN A 221 0.11 -11.76 10.47
CA GLN A 221 0.41 -10.34 10.75
C GLN A 221 1.51 -9.77 9.86
N LEU A 222 2.44 -10.61 9.37
CA LEU A 222 3.52 -10.19 8.49
C LEU A 222 3.00 -9.55 7.19
N LYS A 223 1.80 -9.90 6.72
CA LYS A 223 1.16 -9.23 5.58
C LYS A 223 0.98 -7.72 5.82
N GLY A 224 0.65 -7.32 7.04
CA GLY A 224 0.49 -5.92 7.44
C GLY A 224 1.82 -5.20 7.68
N LEU A 225 2.93 -5.94 7.76
CA LEU A 225 4.26 -5.42 8.08
C LEU A 225 5.29 -5.59 6.94
N ALA A 226 4.98 -6.35 5.89
CA ALA A 226 5.91 -6.67 4.80
C ALA A 226 6.48 -5.41 4.14
N SER A 227 5.62 -4.43 3.84
CA SER A 227 6.03 -3.15 3.28
C SER A 227 6.94 -2.36 4.22
N ALA A 228 6.70 -2.44 5.52
CA ALA A 228 7.51 -1.76 6.52
C ALA A 228 8.93 -2.33 6.62
N LEU A 229 9.07 -3.65 6.55
CA LEU A 229 10.36 -4.33 6.52
C LEU A 229 11.14 -3.97 5.25
N THR A 230 10.49 -4.01 4.09
CA THR A 230 11.09 -3.60 2.83
C THR A 230 11.53 -2.14 2.86
N ALA A 231 10.67 -1.24 3.33
CA ALA A 231 10.95 0.19 3.39
C ALA A 231 12.14 0.52 4.31
N SER A 232 12.21 -0.15 5.47
CA SER A 232 13.35 -0.02 6.40
C SER A 232 14.66 -0.44 5.74
N TRP A 233 14.68 -1.62 5.11
CA TRP A 233 15.90 -2.14 4.50
C TRP A 233 16.31 -1.35 3.25
N ALA A 234 15.37 -0.93 2.42
CA ALA A 234 15.64 -0.09 1.26
C ALA A 234 16.26 1.26 1.67
N LEU A 235 15.80 1.86 2.77
CA LEU A 235 16.41 3.07 3.31
C LEU A 235 17.82 2.81 3.87
N GLN A 236 18.06 1.68 4.55
CA GLN A 236 19.40 1.28 4.97
C GLN A 236 20.35 1.12 3.76
N ALA A 237 19.91 0.42 2.71
CA ALA A 237 20.67 0.27 1.46
C ALA A 237 21.00 1.62 0.82
N THR A 238 20.06 2.57 0.87
CA THR A 238 20.29 3.95 0.41
C THR A 238 21.39 4.64 1.22
N PHE A 239 21.38 4.51 2.55
CA PHE A 239 22.43 5.05 3.42
C PHE A 239 23.81 4.39 3.25
N LEU A 240 23.86 3.12 2.83
CA LEU A 240 25.11 2.48 2.44
C LEU A 240 25.69 3.16 1.18
N ALA A 241 24.85 3.45 0.19
CA ALA A 241 25.28 4.15 -1.03
C ALA A 241 25.79 5.57 -0.74
N THR A 242 25.21 6.28 0.25
CA THR A 242 25.75 7.61 0.66
C THR A 242 27.17 7.51 1.23
N ARG A 243 27.60 6.32 1.64
CA ARG A 243 28.95 6.02 2.18
C ARG A 243 29.87 5.37 1.15
N GLY A 244 29.46 5.36 -0.13
CA GLY A 244 30.27 4.83 -1.23
C GLY A 244 30.20 3.31 -1.40
N ILE A 245 29.28 2.62 -0.72
CA ILE A 245 29.00 1.21 -1.03
C ILE A 245 28.35 1.13 -2.41
N THR A 246 28.88 0.25 -3.25
CA THR A 246 28.41 0.04 -4.61
C THR A 246 27.48 -1.17 -4.70
N GLY A 247 26.42 -1.05 -5.49
CA GLY A 247 25.52 -2.14 -5.85
C GLY A 247 25.79 -2.68 -7.26
N PRO A 248 25.13 -3.78 -7.66
CA PRO A 248 25.23 -4.31 -9.01
C PRO A 248 24.48 -3.41 -10.00
N ILE A 249 25.12 -2.38 -10.55
CA ILE A 249 24.49 -1.39 -11.46
C ILE A 249 23.80 -2.05 -12.67
N GLY A 250 24.35 -3.15 -13.17
CA GLY A 250 23.71 -3.97 -14.21
C GLY A 250 22.59 -4.88 -13.70
N LEU A 251 21.87 -4.50 -12.64
CA LEU A 251 20.77 -5.31 -12.05
C LEU A 251 19.76 -5.78 -13.11
N PHE A 252 19.53 -4.98 -14.14
CA PHE A 252 18.56 -5.26 -15.20
C PHE A 252 19.17 -5.86 -16.46
N GLU A 253 20.48 -5.72 -16.67
CA GLU A 253 21.21 -6.11 -17.88
C GLU A 253 22.08 -7.35 -17.69
N CYS A 254 22.48 -7.67 -16.46
CA CYS A 254 23.32 -8.82 -16.14
C CYS A 254 22.58 -10.16 -16.35
N PRO A 255 23.29 -11.23 -16.73
CA PRO A 255 22.75 -12.59 -16.70
C PRO A 255 22.20 -12.91 -15.31
N LYS A 256 21.04 -13.57 -15.25
CA LYS A 256 20.31 -13.85 -14.00
C LYS A 256 19.94 -12.59 -13.20
N GLY A 257 19.96 -11.44 -13.85
CA GLY A 257 19.46 -10.18 -13.30
C GLY A 257 17.95 -10.21 -13.09
N TYR A 258 17.40 -9.09 -12.64
CA TYR A 258 15.98 -8.97 -12.29
C TYR A 258 15.03 -9.51 -13.38
N PRO A 259 15.22 -9.21 -14.69
CA PRO A 259 14.28 -9.67 -15.72
C PRO A 259 14.25 -11.19 -15.95
N GLU A 260 15.38 -11.87 -15.74
CA GLU A 260 15.49 -13.32 -15.91
C GLU A 260 15.06 -14.07 -14.64
N SER A 261 15.34 -13.50 -13.46
CA SER A 261 15.09 -14.14 -12.18
C SER A 261 13.72 -13.83 -11.57
N LEU A 262 13.17 -12.65 -11.86
CA LEU A 262 11.93 -12.14 -11.26
C LEU A 262 10.90 -11.86 -12.35
N ALA A 263 10.91 -10.69 -12.99
CA ALA A 263 9.96 -10.35 -14.04
C ALA A 263 10.54 -9.33 -15.04
N PRO A 264 10.09 -9.32 -16.31
CA PRO A 264 10.57 -8.37 -17.32
C PRO A 264 10.44 -6.91 -16.87
N ILE A 265 11.38 -6.05 -17.27
CA ILE A 265 11.29 -4.60 -17.06
C ILE A 265 11.32 -3.91 -18.42
N GLU A 266 10.17 -3.38 -18.83
CA GLU A 266 9.97 -2.71 -20.11
C GLU A 266 9.47 -1.27 -19.90
N ILE A 267 10.34 -0.44 -19.31
CA ILE A 267 10.07 0.98 -19.03
C ILE A 267 11.17 1.83 -19.64
N ASP A 268 10.78 2.88 -20.37
CA ASP A 268 11.67 3.90 -20.91
C ASP A 268 11.65 5.14 -20.01
N TRP A 269 12.44 5.11 -18.93
CA TRP A 269 12.48 6.16 -17.91
C TRP A 269 12.85 7.55 -18.46
N GLU A 270 13.46 7.63 -19.64
CA GLU A 270 13.77 8.92 -20.28
C GLU A 270 12.53 9.61 -20.86
N LYS A 271 11.43 8.87 -21.06
CA LYS A 271 10.14 9.40 -21.54
C LYS A 271 9.06 9.45 -20.47
N GLU A 272 9.29 8.81 -19.32
CA GLU A 272 8.37 8.81 -18.19
C GLU A 272 8.24 10.21 -17.58
N LYS A 273 7.05 10.49 -17.02
CA LYS A 273 6.71 11.72 -16.30
C LYS A 273 6.09 11.35 -14.95
N PRO A 274 6.14 12.21 -13.92
CA PRO A 274 5.54 11.93 -12.61
C PRO A 274 4.02 12.18 -12.64
N ASP A 275 3.27 11.40 -13.41
CA ASP A 275 1.85 11.62 -13.71
C ASP A 275 0.92 10.44 -13.37
N VAL A 276 1.40 9.43 -12.63
CA VAL A 276 0.59 8.26 -12.28
C VAL A 276 -0.48 8.53 -11.23
N LEU A 277 -0.35 9.59 -10.44
CA LEU A 277 -1.19 9.86 -9.26
C LEU A 277 -2.71 9.88 -9.54
N PRO A 278 -3.22 10.48 -10.64
CA PRO A 278 -4.64 10.39 -11.00
C PRO A 278 -5.16 8.98 -11.27
N ARG A 279 -4.27 8.01 -11.47
CA ARG A 279 -4.61 6.60 -11.70
C ARG A 279 -4.62 5.78 -10.41
N CYS A 280 -4.09 6.32 -9.31
CA CYS A 280 -4.15 5.72 -7.99
C CYS A 280 -5.55 5.85 -7.38
N LEU A 281 -5.93 4.88 -6.56
CA LEU A 281 -7.28 4.72 -6.02
C LEU A 281 -7.27 4.86 -4.51
N LEU A 282 -8.41 5.25 -3.94
CA LEU A 282 -8.59 5.37 -2.49
C LEU A 282 -9.71 4.43 -2.05
N LYS A 283 -9.44 3.62 -1.04
CA LYS A 283 -10.41 2.65 -0.51
C LYS A 283 -11.49 3.37 0.31
N ARG A 284 -12.74 2.97 0.08
CA ARG A 284 -13.92 3.44 0.83
C ARG A 284 -14.25 2.60 2.05
N TYR A 285 -14.00 1.31 1.95
CA TYR A 285 -14.20 0.34 3.03
C TYR A 285 -12.86 -0.22 3.50
N ASN A 286 -12.74 -0.54 4.79
CA ASN A 286 -11.51 -1.09 5.36
C ASN A 286 -11.33 -2.56 4.93
N ALA A 287 -10.92 -2.80 3.70
CA ALA A 287 -10.86 -4.14 3.12
C ALA A 287 -9.81 -4.22 2.01
N GLU A 288 -9.39 -5.44 1.66
CA GLU A 288 -8.59 -5.70 0.48
C GLU A 288 -9.25 -5.07 -0.77
N VAL A 289 -8.44 -4.47 -1.67
CA VAL A 289 -8.98 -3.57 -2.70
C VAL A 289 -9.95 -4.26 -3.64
N HIS A 290 -9.72 -5.53 -4.00
CA HIS A 290 -10.54 -6.28 -4.95
C HIS A 290 -11.97 -6.55 -4.45
N THR A 291 -12.27 -6.22 -3.19
CA THR A 291 -13.59 -6.39 -2.57
C THR A 291 -14.49 -5.14 -2.65
N GLN A 292 -13.94 -3.96 -2.96
CA GLN A 292 -14.63 -2.67 -2.75
C GLN A 292 -15.95 -2.55 -3.54
N SER A 293 -15.97 -2.96 -4.81
CA SER A 293 -17.19 -2.96 -5.63
C SER A 293 -18.23 -3.97 -5.14
N THR A 294 -17.79 -5.14 -4.65
CA THR A 294 -18.68 -6.14 -4.06
C THR A 294 -19.33 -5.59 -2.79
N LEU A 295 -18.57 -4.90 -1.95
CA LEU A 295 -19.08 -4.24 -0.75
C LEU A 295 -20.07 -3.14 -1.08
N GLU A 296 -19.80 -2.31 -2.10
CA GLU A 296 -20.75 -1.27 -2.53
C GLU A 296 -22.06 -1.87 -3.07
N ALA A 297 -22.00 -2.99 -3.80
CA ALA A 297 -23.20 -3.72 -4.25
C ALA A 297 -23.98 -4.33 -3.07
N THR A 298 -23.29 -4.96 -2.12
CA THR A 298 -23.90 -5.54 -0.91
C THR A 298 -24.60 -4.47 -0.06
N LEU A 299 -23.94 -3.34 0.17
CA LEU A 299 -24.51 -2.24 0.96
C LEU A 299 -25.65 -1.53 0.24
N GLU A 300 -25.63 -1.48 -1.10
CA GLU A 300 -26.79 -1.02 -1.87
C GLU A 300 -28.01 -1.92 -1.63
N ILE A 301 -27.85 -3.25 -1.70
CA ILE A 301 -28.94 -4.19 -1.44
C ILE A 301 -29.53 -3.95 -0.06
N ARG A 302 -28.68 -3.87 0.96
CA ARG A 302 -29.08 -3.61 2.34
C ARG A 302 -29.75 -2.24 2.52
N SER A 303 -29.34 -1.21 1.77
CA SER A 303 -29.94 0.13 1.90
C SER A 303 -31.37 0.21 1.36
N ARG A 304 -31.75 -0.69 0.43
CA ARG A 304 -33.05 -0.71 -0.23
C ARG A 304 -34.08 -1.55 0.51
N GLU A 305 -33.63 -2.54 1.28
CA GLU A 305 -34.47 -3.54 1.91
C GLU A 305 -33.98 -3.81 3.33
N THR A 306 -34.89 -3.92 4.30
CA THR A 306 -34.53 -4.44 5.62
C THR A 306 -34.41 -5.96 5.51
N ILE A 307 -33.18 -6.46 5.59
CA ILE A 307 -32.89 -7.90 5.50
C ILE A 307 -32.49 -8.40 6.89
N LEU A 308 -33.24 -9.33 7.44
CA LEU A 308 -32.79 -10.04 8.63
C LEU A 308 -31.85 -11.18 8.21
N ALA A 309 -30.68 -11.29 8.85
CA ALA A 309 -29.69 -12.30 8.47
C ALA A 309 -30.22 -13.74 8.56
N GLU A 310 -31.18 -14.00 9.44
CA GLU A 310 -31.87 -15.28 9.56
C GLU A 310 -32.77 -15.62 8.36
N GLU A 311 -33.19 -14.63 7.58
CA GLU A 311 -33.97 -14.80 6.36
C GLU A 311 -33.08 -15.11 5.15
N ILE A 312 -31.76 -14.91 5.26
CA ILE A 312 -30.82 -15.16 4.18
C ILE A 312 -30.57 -16.67 4.05
N GLU A 313 -30.94 -17.22 2.90
CA GLU A 313 -30.69 -18.61 2.52
C GLU A 313 -29.29 -18.76 1.91
N GLU A 314 -28.93 -17.89 0.97
CA GLU A 314 -27.63 -17.89 0.28
C GLU A 314 -27.24 -16.46 -0.14
N VAL A 315 -25.94 -16.17 -0.17
CA VAL A 315 -25.39 -14.99 -0.84
C VAL A 315 -24.37 -15.43 -1.87
N LYS A 316 -24.55 -15.01 -3.11
CA LYS A 316 -23.65 -15.30 -4.22
C LYS A 316 -22.94 -14.02 -4.65
N ALA A 317 -21.61 -14.01 -4.61
CA ALA A 317 -20.76 -12.93 -5.09
C ALA A 317 -20.00 -13.36 -6.34
N GLU A 318 -20.41 -12.84 -7.49
CA GLU A 318 -19.71 -13.02 -8.77
C GLU A 318 -18.67 -11.90 -8.93
N VAL A 319 -17.40 -12.26 -9.12
CA VAL A 319 -16.27 -11.33 -9.16
C VAL A 319 -15.30 -11.68 -10.28
N PHE A 320 -14.41 -10.76 -10.65
CA PHE A 320 -13.31 -11.03 -11.58
C PHE A 320 -12.26 -11.97 -10.96
N ARG A 321 -11.47 -12.63 -11.81
CA ARG A 321 -10.51 -13.69 -11.47
C ARG A 321 -9.55 -13.30 -10.35
N THR A 322 -8.92 -12.14 -10.44
CA THR A 322 -7.97 -11.68 -9.41
C THR A 322 -8.62 -11.52 -8.03
N ALA A 323 -9.87 -11.04 -7.96
CA ALA A 323 -10.62 -11.01 -6.70
C ALA A 323 -10.89 -12.44 -6.18
N TYR A 324 -11.34 -13.35 -7.05
CA TYR A 324 -11.56 -14.74 -6.67
C TYR A 324 -10.29 -15.41 -6.13
N ASP A 325 -9.15 -15.17 -6.77
CA ASP A 325 -7.87 -15.79 -6.41
C ASP A 325 -7.31 -15.26 -5.09
N ILE A 326 -7.46 -13.96 -4.80
CA ILE A 326 -6.89 -13.33 -3.59
C ILE A 326 -7.83 -13.42 -2.40
N VAL A 327 -9.11 -13.08 -2.57
CA VAL A 327 -10.09 -12.89 -1.47
C VAL A 327 -11.26 -13.87 -1.48
N GLY A 328 -11.33 -14.74 -2.49
CA GLY A 328 -12.37 -15.77 -2.64
C GLY A 328 -11.91 -17.16 -2.19
N ASN A 329 -11.83 -18.09 -3.15
CA ASN A 329 -11.44 -19.48 -2.89
C ASN A 329 -10.49 -20.00 -3.99
N GLY A 330 -9.74 -19.10 -4.63
CA GLY A 330 -8.86 -19.42 -5.74
C GLY A 330 -7.40 -19.66 -5.32
N GLU A 331 -6.47 -19.13 -6.12
CA GLU A 331 -5.05 -19.50 -6.08
C GLU A 331 -4.36 -19.35 -4.71
N TYR A 332 -4.70 -18.31 -3.93
CA TYR A 332 -4.09 -18.06 -2.63
C TYR A 332 -4.74 -18.83 -1.47
N GLY A 333 -5.61 -19.79 -1.78
CA GLY A 333 -6.28 -20.66 -0.82
C GLY A 333 -7.66 -20.14 -0.38
N SER A 334 -8.35 -20.97 0.39
CA SER A 334 -9.71 -20.66 0.84
C SER A 334 -9.74 -19.49 1.81
N ARG A 335 -10.74 -18.63 1.63
CA ARG A 335 -11.05 -17.51 2.52
C ARG A 335 -12.35 -17.68 3.30
N HIS A 336 -12.91 -18.89 3.35
CA HIS A 336 -14.11 -19.21 4.13
C HIS A 336 -13.85 -19.42 5.63
N THR A 337 -12.68 -19.05 6.11
CA THR A 337 -12.30 -19.16 7.52
C THR A 337 -11.57 -17.89 7.92
N ALA A 338 -12.14 -17.15 8.87
CA ALA A 338 -11.60 -15.89 9.35
C ALA A 338 -11.80 -15.77 10.87
N HIS A 339 -10.68 -15.79 11.60
CA HIS A 339 -10.59 -15.71 13.06
C HIS A 339 -9.72 -14.54 13.55
N THR A 340 -8.95 -13.94 12.65
CA THR A 340 -8.08 -12.78 12.95
C THR A 340 -8.35 -11.64 11.97
N LYS A 341 -7.92 -10.43 12.32
CA LYS A 341 -8.05 -9.24 11.47
C LYS A 341 -7.44 -9.45 10.08
N GLU A 342 -6.28 -10.10 10.00
CA GLU A 342 -5.58 -10.37 8.72
C GLU A 342 -6.29 -11.41 7.85
N GLN A 343 -7.05 -12.33 8.46
CA GLN A 343 -7.86 -13.28 7.72
C GLN A 343 -9.18 -12.63 7.28
N ALA A 344 -9.78 -11.83 8.17
CA ALA A 344 -11.04 -11.14 7.94
C ALA A 344 -10.95 -10.08 6.83
N ASP A 345 -9.90 -9.24 6.81
CA ASP A 345 -9.75 -8.21 5.77
C ASP A 345 -9.42 -8.77 4.37
N HIS A 346 -9.04 -10.05 4.28
CA HIS A 346 -8.78 -10.82 3.05
C HIS A 346 -9.85 -11.90 2.77
N SER A 347 -10.96 -11.88 3.50
CA SER A 347 -12.06 -12.83 3.31
C SER A 347 -13.28 -12.13 2.74
N LEU A 348 -13.52 -12.27 1.44
CA LEU A 348 -14.73 -11.74 0.83
C LEU A 348 -16.02 -12.35 1.46
N PRO A 349 -16.07 -13.64 1.83
CA PRO A 349 -17.19 -14.19 2.60
C PRO A 349 -17.45 -13.44 3.90
N TYR A 350 -16.42 -13.19 4.70
CA TYR A 350 -16.53 -12.44 5.94
C TYR A 350 -17.00 -10.99 5.69
N LEU A 351 -16.37 -10.31 4.74
CA LEU A 351 -16.63 -8.91 4.40
C LEU A 351 -18.07 -8.69 3.93
N VAL A 352 -18.60 -9.60 3.12
CA VAL A 352 -20.02 -9.58 2.70
C VAL A 352 -20.95 -9.83 3.89
N ALA A 353 -20.61 -10.77 4.78
CA ALA A 353 -21.42 -11.05 5.96
C ALA A 353 -21.54 -9.83 6.88
N VAL A 354 -20.43 -9.16 7.23
CA VAL A 354 -20.48 -7.97 8.08
C VAL A 354 -21.13 -6.77 7.37
N ALA A 355 -20.97 -6.64 6.05
CA ALA A 355 -21.69 -5.61 5.29
C ALA A 355 -23.21 -5.80 5.35
N LEU A 356 -23.71 -7.03 5.31
CA LEU A 356 -25.14 -7.34 5.45
C LEU A 356 -25.62 -7.18 6.89
N LEU A 357 -24.84 -7.62 7.88
CA LEU A 357 -25.21 -7.58 9.30
C LEU A 357 -25.11 -6.19 9.93
N ASP A 358 -24.02 -5.47 9.65
CA ASP A 358 -23.68 -4.21 10.31
C ASP A 358 -23.96 -3.00 9.43
N GLY A 359 -23.91 -3.17 8.11
CA GLY A 359 -24.21 -2.10 7.15
C GLY A 359 -23.05 -1.19 6.91
N ASP A 360 -21.87 -1.68 7.28
CA ASP A 360 -20.64 -0.96 7.26
C ASP A 360 -19.47 -1.94 7.29
N VAL A 361 -18.30 -1.49 6.82
CA VAL A 361 -17.06 -2.25 6.83
C VAL A 361 -15.91 -1.29 7.18
N MET A 362 -15.73 -1.09 8.48
CA MET A 362 -14.80 -0.15 9.11
C MET A 362 -13.98 -0.88 10.20
N PRO A 363 -12.97 -0.26 10.83
CA PRO A 363 -12.14 -0.91 11.86
C PRO A 363 -12.93 -1.63 12.96
N GLU A 364 -14.13 -1.16 13.31
CA GLU A 364 -15.04 -1.75 14.29
C GLU A 364 -15.41 -3.20 13.96
N GLN A 365 -15.62 -3.52 12.68
CA GLN A 365 -15.95 -4.88 12.25
C GLN A 365 -14.77 -5.84 12.50
N PHE A 366 -13.52 -5.36 12.40
CA PHE A 366 -12.31 -6.17 12.54
C PHE A 366 -11.86 -6.39 13.99
N ARG A 367 -12.67 -5.98 14.97
CA ARG A 367 -12.42 -6.32 16.38
C ARG A 367 -12.57 -7.82 16.60
N PRO A 368 -11.72 -8.47 17.41
CA PRO A 368 -11.79 -9.92 17.63
C PRO A 368 -13.18 -10.42 18.03
N GLU A 369 -13.89 -9.65 18.87
CA GLU A 369 -15.22 -10.01 19.36
C GLU A 369 -16.26 -10.02 18.24
N ARG A 370 -16.15 -9.10 17.27
CA ARG A 370 -17.06 -9.06 16.11
C ARG A 370 -16.69 -10.12 15.08
N ILE A 371 -15.39 -10.35 14.86
CA ILE A 371 -14.91 -11.42 13.97
C ILE A 371 -15.44 -12.78 14.43
N GLU A 372 -15.31 -13.10 15.72
CA GLU A 372 -15.75 -14.37 16.31
C GLU A 372 -17.25 -14.46 16.59
N SER A 373 -18.03 -13.41 16.28
CA SER A 373 -19.46 -13.37 16.59
C SER A 373 -20.22 -14.48 15.87
N PRO A 374 -21.10 -15.25 16.55
CA PRO A 374 -21.78 -16.40 15.95
C PRO A 374 -22.62 -16.10 14.71
N ASP A 375 -23.28 -14.93 14.67
CA ASP A 375 -24.07 -14.46 13.53
C ASP A 375 -23.19 -14.23 12.29
N VAL A 376 -22.01 -13.63 12.47
CA VAL A 376 -21.04 -13.38 11.39
C VAL A 376 -20.48 -14.70 10.88
N GLN A 377 -19.99 -15.56 11.78
CA GLN A 377 -19.42 -16.85 11.44
C GLN A 377 -20.43 -17.76 10.75
N GLU A 378 -21.71 -17.67 11.10
CA GLU A 378 -22.78 -18.44 10.47
C GLU A 378 -23.17 -17.89 9.09
N LEU A 379 -23.34 -16.57 8.95
CA LEU A 379 -23.69 -15.97 7.67
C LEU A 379 -22.56 -16.13 6.64
N MET A 380 -21.30 -16.02 7.07
CA MET A 380 -20.12 -16.22 6.21
C MET A 380 -20.15 -17.57 5.47
N LYS A 381 -20.64 -18.64 6.10
CA LYS A 381 -20.74 -19.99 5.48
C LYS A 381 -21.71 -20.05 4.31
N ARG A 382 -22.66 -19.11 4.24
CA ARG A 382 -23.67 -19.00 3.19
C ARG A 382 -23.24 -18.10 2.05
N VAL A 383 -22.05 -17.52 2.12
CA VAL A 383 -21.49 -16.68 1.06
C VAL A 383 -20.65 -17.53 0.11
N THR A 384 -21.09 -17.65 -1.13
CA THR A 384 -20.33 -18.26 -2.22
C THR A 384 -19.66 -17.17 -3.07
N VAL A 385 -18.40 -17.38 -3.43
CA VAL A 385 -17.63 -16.48 -4.30
C VAL A 385 -17.24 -17.23 -5.55
N GLU A 386 -17.55 -16.69 -6.72
CA GLU A 386 -17.23 -17.32 -8.00
C GLU A 386 -16.88 -16.30 -9.09
N VAL A 387 -16.38 -16.84 -10.20
CA VAL A 387 -16.13 -16.07 -11.42
C VAL A 387 -17.25 -16.37 -12.41
N PRO A 388 -17.86 -15.36 -13.06
CA PRO A 388 -18.93 -15.58 -14.02
C PRO A 388 -18.52 -16.56 -15.13
N PRO A 389 -19.42 -17.44 -15.61
CA PRO A 389 -19.15 -18.27 -16.76
C PRO A 389 -18.94 -17.40 -18.01
N SER A 390 -18.05 -17.81 -18.92
CA SER A 390 -17.96 -17.20 -20.25
C SER A 390 -19.13 -17.69 -21.11
N GLU A 391 -19.84 -16.79 -21.79
CA GLU A 391 -21.02 -17.12 -22.62
C GLU A 391 -20.72 -17.99 -23.86
N SER A 392 -19.46 -18.31 -24.16
CA SER A 392 -19.07 -19.20 -25.26
C SER A 392 -18.70 -20.60 -24.77
N ASP A 393 -19.61 -21.56 -25.00
CA ASP A 393 -19.35 -22.98 -24.91
C ASP A 393 -18.28 -23.47 -25.94
N VAL A 394 -17.45 -24.43 -25.51
CA VAL A 394 -16.58 -25.33 -26.30
C VAL A 394 -15.16 -24.84 -26.68
N GLN A 395 -14.17 -25.44 -25.98
CA GLN A 395 -12.80 -25.75 -26.45
C GLN A 395 -11.90 -24.61 -26.96
N LEU A 396 -11.34 -23.82 -26.05
CA LEU A 396 -9.91 -23.47 -26.08
C LEU A 396 -9.48 -22.87 -24.73
N ALA A 397 -8.39 -23.37 -24.16
CA ALA A 397 -7.78 -22.76 -22.98
C ALA A 397 -7.44 -21.28 -23.27
N LYS A 398 -7.81 -20.38 -22.33
CA LYS A 398 -7.58 -18.91 -22.31
C LYS A 398 -8.69 -18.01 -22.86
N GLN A 399 -9.96 -18.23 -22.51
CA GLN A 399 -10.97 -17.17 -22.57
C GLN A 399 -11.18 -16.62 -21.15
N THR A 400 -10.90 -15.33 -20.95
CA THR A 400 -11.15 -14.62 -19.70
C THR A 400 -12.64 -14.35 -19.55
N ASP A 401 -13.17 -14.53 -18.35
CA ASP A 401 -14.57 -14.21 -18.05
C ASP A 401 -14.87 -12.71 -18.29
N PRO A 402 -16.15 -12.34 -18.51
CA PRO A 402 -16.52 -10.97 -18.87
C PRO A 402 -16.20 -9.92 -17.80
N PHE A 403 -15.91 -10.32 -16.55
CA PHE A 403 -15.52 -9.39 -15.49
C PHE A 403 -14.01 -9.16 -15.53
N THR A 404 -13.22 -10.22 -15.67
CA THR A 404 -11.76 -10.16 -15.79
C THR A 404 -11.30 -9.43 -17.04
N GLU A 405 -12.01 -9.55 -18.16
CA GLU A 405 -11.68 -8.84 -19.41
C GLU A 405 -11.64 -7.31 -19.22
N LYS A 406 -12.41 -6.78 -18.25
CA LYS A 406 -12.47 -5.35 -17.98
C LYS A 406 -11.48 -4.90 -16.91
N TYR A 407 -10.81 -5.81 -16.21
CA TYR A 407 -9.80 -5.46 -15.22
C TYR A 407 -8.50 -5.01 -15.91
N PRO A 408 -7.84 -3.91 -15.49
CA PRO A 408 -8.11 -3.11 -14.28
C PRO A 408 -8.98 -1.89 -14.54
N ASP A 409 -9.53 -1.73 -15.76
CA ASP A 409 -10.36 -0.60 -16.21
C ASP A 409 -11.73 -0.51 -15.49
N GLU A 410 -12.22 -1.66 -15.03
CA GLU A 410 -13.37 -1.83 -14.15
C GLU A 410 -13.06 -2.89 -13.09
N MET A 411 -13.71 -2.78 -11.93
CA MET A 411 -13.71 -3.79 -10.86
C MET A 411 -15.12 -4.36 -10.74
N ARG A 412 -15.52 -5.17 -11.73
CA ARG A 412 -16.89 -5.67 -11.80
C ARG A 412 -17.21 -6.65 -10.68
N ALA A 413 -18.36 -6.47 -10.06
CA ALA A 413 -18.91 -7.38 -9.08
C ALA A 413 -20.44 -7.43 -9.18
N ARG A 414 -21.01 -8.62 -9.01
CA ARG A 414 -22.46 -8.81 -8.82
C ARG A 414 -22.71 -9.56 -7.54
N VAL A 415 -23.64 -9.07 -6.73
CA VAL A 415 -24.08 -9.71 -5.50
C VAL A 415 -25.55 -10.10 -5.65
N THR A 416 -25.86 -11.35 -5.38
CA THR A 416 -27.22 -11.89 -5.32
C THR A 416 -27.47 -12.44 -3.93
N VAL A 417 -28.43 -11.85 -3.20
CA VAL A 417 -28.91 -12.35 -1.91
C VAL A 417 -30.22 -13.08 -2.13
N THR A 418 -30.23 -14.39 -1.88
CA THR A 418 -31.44 -15.23 -1.92
C THR A 418 -32.00 -15.34 -0.51
N LEU A 419 -33.24 -14.89 -0.33
CA LEU A 419 -33.99 -15.04 0.92
C LEU A 419 -34.74 -16.37 0.95
N LYS A 420 -35.02 -16.87 2.15
CA LYS A 420 -35.90 -18.02 2.38
C LYS A 420 -37.24 -17.80 1.66
N GLY A 421 -37.65 -18.79 0.88
CA GLY A 421 -38.83 -18.69 0.01
C GLY A 421 -38.52 -18.21 -1.41
N GLY A 422 -37.24 -18.00 -1.74
CA GLY A 422 -36.75 -17.85 -3.12
C GLY A 422 -36.74 -16.43 -3.67
N ARG A 423 -37.09 -15.40 -2.89
CA ARG A 423 -36.95 -14.00 -3.32
C ARG A 423 -35.47 -13.65 -3.46
N GLN A 424 -35.09 -13.05 -4.59
CA GLN A 424 -33.71 -12.62 -4.85
C GLN A 424 -33.59 -11.10 -4.88
N LEU A 425 -32.54 -10.60 -4.26
CA LEU A 425 -32.11 -9.19 -4.29
C LEU A 425 -30.75 -9.12 -4.99
N VAL A 426 -30.64 -8.30 -6.02
CA VAL A 426 -29.46 -8.26 -6.89
C VAL A 426 -28.95 -6.83 -7.03
N ALA A 427 -27.63 -6.68 -6.96
CA ALA A 427 -26.93 -5.45 -7.30
C ALA A 427 -25.65 -5.77 -8.08
N GLU A 428 -25.33 -4.92 -9.05
CA GLU A 428 -24.10 -5.00 -9.84
C GLU A 428 -23.36 -3.67 -9.79
N ARG A 429 -22.03 -3.74 -9.77
CA ARG A 429 -21.13 -2.59 -9.78
C ARG A 429 -20.00 -2.82 -10.77
N LYS A 430 -19.62 -1.73 -11.45
CA LYS A 430 -18.43 -1.68 -12.32
C LYS A 430 -17.23 -1.05 -11.61
N ASP A 431 -17.50 -0.23 -10.61
CA ASP A 431 -16.55 0.50 -9.79
C ASP A 431 -17.16 0.79 -8.42
N TYR A 432 -16.43 1.54 -7.61
CA TYR A 432 -16.84 2.02 -6.29
C TYR A 432 -16.48 3.50 -6.12
N HIS A 433 -17.11 4.18 -5.17
CA HIS A 433 -16.71 5.54 -4.81
C HIS A 433 -15.32 5.52 -4.17
N GLY A 434 -14.34 6.18 -4.77
CA GLY A 434 -12.91 6.05 -4.45
C GLY A 434 -12.08 5.48 -5.61
N PHE A 435 -12.74 4.87 -6.61
CA PHE A 435 -12.13 4.44 -7.86
C PHE A 435 -11.81 5.62 -8.80
N ARG A 436 -10.96 5.45 -9.82
CA ARG A 436 -10.52 6.56 -10.69
C ARG A 436 -11.63 7.22 -11.51
N THR A 437 -12.75 6.53 -11.75
CA THR A 437 -13.95 7.07 -12.42
C THR A 437 -14.81 7.91 -11.47
N ARG A 438 -14.68 7.69 -10.15
CA ARG A 438 -15.42 8.33 -9.06
C ARG A 438 -14.46 8.62 -7.90
N PRO A 439 -13.39 9.41 -8.11
CA PRO A 439 -12.33 9.53 -7.15
C PRO A 439 -12.81 10.31 -5.92
N PHE A 440 -12.29 9.96 -4.74
CA PHE A 440 -12.54 10.75 -3.53
C PHE A 440 -12.02 12.18 -3.67
N ASP A 441 -12.77 13.11 -3.11
CA ASP A 441 -12.36 14.49 -2.89
C ASP A 441 -11.96 14.73 -1.41
N TRP A 442 -11.71 16.00 -1.05
CA TRP A 442 -11.36 16.37 0.32
C TRP A 442 -12.49 16.11 1.32
N SER A 443 -13.74 16.34 0.93
CA SER A 443 -14.90 16.12 1.81
C SER A 443 -15.08 14.64 2.12
N ASP A 444 -14.81 13.76 1.15
CA ASP A 444 -14.81 12.32 1.37
C ASP A 444 -13.76 11.90 2.40
N LEU A 445 -12.55 12.43 2.28
CA LEU A 445 -11.46 12.13 3.21
C LEU A 445 -11.66 12.77 4.59
N GLU A 446 -12.24 13.96 4.67
CA GLU A 446 -12.63 14.57 5.95
C GLU A 446 -13.68 13.70 6.65
N THR A 447 -14.68 13.20 5.91
CA THR A 447 -15.67 12.24 6.44
C THR A 447 -15.00 10.93 6.89
N LYS A 448 -14.06 10.39 6.09
CA LYS A 448 -13.27 9.20 6.48
C LYS A 448 -12.45 9.47 7.74
N PHE A 449 -11.86 10.65 7.87
CA PHE A 449 -11.05 11.05 9.02
C PHE A 449 -11.89 11.09 10.30
N GLU A 450 -13.07 11.69 10.25
CA GLU A 450 -13.99 11.74 11.38
C GLU A 450 -14.40 10.34 11.85
N ARG A 451 -14.63 9.42 10.91
CA ARG A 451 -15.02 8.03 11.23
C ARG A 451 -13.86 7.20 11.79
N ILE A 452 -12.65 7.40 11.30
CA ILE A 452 -11.46 6.64 11.75
C ILE A 452 -10.90 7.15 13.07
N ALA A 453 -10.97 8.45 13.30
CA ALA A 453 -10.42 9.08 14.50
C ALA A 453 -11.50 9.90 15.23
N PRO A 454 -12.62 9.29 15.67
CA PRO A 454 -13.77 10.01 16.22
C PRO A 454 -13.45 10.82 17.47
N ASN A 455 -12.45 10.39 18.24
CA ASN A 455 -12.01 11.04 19.48
C ASN A 455 -11.01 12.19 19.27
N LEU A 456 -10.50 12.39 18.06
CA LEU A 456 -9.56 13.46 17.77
C LEU A 456 -10.31 14.80 17.68
N SER A 457 -9.78 15.86 18.31
CA SER A 457 -10.45 17.16 18.31
C SER A 457 -10.52 17.77 16.90
N ASN A 458 -11.57 18.56 16.65
CA ASN A 458 -11.74 19.27 15.37
C ASN A 458 -10.57 20.22 15.07
N GLU A 459 -9.93 20.77 16.11
CA GLU A 459 -8.73 21.60 15.97
C GLU A 459 -7.57 20.79 15.38
N ILE A 460 -7.25 19.63 15.96
CA ILE A 460 -6.17 18.78 15.45
C ILE A 460 -6.52 18.31 14.03
N ARG A 461 -7.76 17.89 13.77
CA ARG A 461 -8.19 17.49 12.42
C ARG A 461 -7.99 18.61 11.39
N GLY A 462 -8.41 19.83 11.74
CA GLY A 462 -8.25 21.02 10.92
C GLY A 462 -6.78 21.35 10.64
N ASP A 463 -5.90 21.18 11.62
CA ASP A 463 -4.46 21.35 11.45
C ASP A 463 -3.86 20.34 10.48
N VAL A 464 -4.25 19.05 10.56
CA VAL A 464 -3.81 18.03 9.60
C VAL A 464 -4.18 18.45 8.17
N VAL A 465 -5.45 18.78 7.95
CA VAL A 465 -5.96 19.17 6.63
C VAL A 465 -5.20 20.41 6.12
N SER A 466 -5.03 21.41 6.97
CA SER A 466 -4.33 22.66 6.64
C SER A 466 -2.87 22.41 6.24
N VAL A 467 -2.15 21.62 7.02
CA VAL A 467 -0.74 21.28 6.76
C VAL A 467 -0.62 20.51 5.46
N VAL A 468 -1.42 19.46 5.23
CA VAL A 468 -1.32 18.65 4.00
C VAL A 468 -1.67 19.47 2.76
N ARG A 469 -2.73 20.27 2.80
CA ARG A 469 -3.16 21.12 1.67
C ARG A 469 -2.08 22.10 1.22
N SER A 470 -1.27 22.59 2.15
CA SER A 470 -0.24 23.60 1.90
C SER A 470 1.19 23.12 2.11
N LEU A 471 1.39 21.79 2.16
CA LEU A 471 2.68 21.19 2.50
C LEU A 471 3.80 21.58 1.53
N ASP A 472 3.48 21.82 0.25
CA ASP A 472 4.41 22.29 -0.77
C ASP A 472 5.08 23.64 -0.42
N ARG A 473 4.50 24.41 0.51
CA ARG A 473 5.00 25.72 0.93
C ARG A 473 5.47 25.74 2.38
N ARG A 474 5.61 24.57 2.99
CA ARG A 474 5.95 24.39 4.41
C ARG A 474 7.28 23.66 4.55
N PRO A 475 7.99 23.85 5.68
CA PRO A 475 9.03 22.91 6.06
C PRO A 475 8.40 21.54 6.33
N ILE A 476 9.15 20.45 6.12
CA ILE A 476 8.62 19.10 6.40
C ILE A 476 8.29 18.90 7.88
N THR A 477 8.92 19.69 8.77
CA THR A 477 8.70 19.65 10.21
C THR A 477 7.26 19.98 10.59
N ASP A 478 6.57 20.84 9.84
CA ASP A 478 5.15 21.13 10.09
C ASP A 478 4.29 19.85 10.02
N LEU A 479 4.64 18.89 9.16
CA LEU A 479 3.95 17.61 9.07
C LEU A 479 4.35 16.67 10.22
N THR A 480 5.64 16.55 10.51
CA THR A 480 6.13 15.63 11.55
C THR A 480 5.76 16.07 12.95
N ASP A 481 5.65 17.38 13.20
CA ASP A 481 5.23 17.93 14.49
C ASP A 481 3.78 17.53 14.84
N LEU A 482 2.96 17.22 13.83
CA LEU A 482 1.62 16.67 14.05
C LEU A 482 1.65 15.26 14.66
N PHE A 483 2.69 14.47 14.42
CA PHE A 483 2.72 13.05 14.79
C PHE A 483 2.74 12.82 16.30
N GLY A 484 3.34 13.75 17.05
CA GLY A 484 3.28 13.76 18.51
C GLY A 484 1.87 14.02 19.02
N ARG A 485 1.08 14.85 18.31
CA ARG A 485 -0.28 15.25 18.70
C ARG A 485 -1.31 14.15 18.51
N PHE A 486 -1.00 13.13 17.72
CA PHE A 486 -1.85 11.96 17.53
C PHE A 486 -1.61 10.86 18.55
N SER A 487 -0.69 11.00 19.51
CA SER A 487 -0.36 9.90 20.43
C SER A 487 -1.51 9.60 21.40
N PRO A 488 -1.92 8.32 21.58
CA PRO A 488 -2.97 7.94 22.53
C PRO A 488 -2.64 8.36 23.98
N SER A 489 -1.34 8.41 24.30
CA SER A 489 -0.83 8.82 25.61
C SER A 489 -1.12 10.29 25.97
N LEU A 490 -1.35 11.17 24.99
CA LEU A 490 -1.69 12.58 25.22
C LEU A 490 -3.20 12.78 25.43
N THR A 491 -4.04 11.95 24.79
CA THR A 491 -5.50 11.98 24.98
C THR A 491 -5.93 11.50 26.36
N GLU A 492 -5.29 10.47 26.94
CA GLU A 492 -5.57 10.04 28.32
C GLU A 492 -5.03 11.02 29.39
N SER A 493 -3.98 11.79 29.06
CA SER A 493 -3.41 12.80 29.96
C SER A 493 -4.31 14.04 30.15
N LEU A 494 -5.23 14.29 29.22
CA LEU A 494 -6.18 15.39 29.30
C LEU A 494 -7.45 15.03 30.09
N GLU A 495 -7.83 13.74 30.13
CA GLU A 495 -8.98 13.27 30.91
C GLU A 495 -8.64 12.96 32.38
N SER A 496 -7.35 12.74 32.70
CA SER A 496 -6.90 12.44 34.07
C SER A 496 -6.65 13.66 34.95
N HIS A 497 -6.87 14.89 34.46
CA HIS A 497 -6.74 16.12 35.26
C HIS A 497 -8.05 16.65 35.87
N ASP A 498 -9.20 16.06 35.57
CA ASP A 498 -10.51 16.51 36.11
C ASP A 498 -11.17 15.54 37.13
N SER A 499 -10.50 14.45 37.55
CA SER A 499 -11.05 13.53 38.57
C SER A 499 -10.33 13.52 39.92
N ALA A 500 -9.36 14.42 40.14
CA ALA A 500 -8.66 14.54 41.42
C ALA A 500 -9.34 15.51 42.40
N PHE A 501 -10.67 15.52 42.49
CA PHE A 501 -11.42 16.05 43.65
C PHE A 501 -12.79 15.38 43.68
N VAL A 502 -12.97 14.37 44.53
CA VAL A 502 -14.10 14.15 45.46
C VAL A 502 -13.90 12.78 46.14
N SER A 503 -13.72 12.87 47.46
CA SER A 503 -13.73 11.87 48.54
C SER A 503 -12.79 10.66 48.46
#